data_AF-A0A975I3N1-F1
#
_entry.id   AF-A0A975I3N1-F1
#
_cell.length_a   1.000
_cell.length_b   1.000
_cell.length_c   1.000
_cell.angle_alpha   90.00
_cell.angle_beta   90.00
_cell.angle_gamma   90.00
#
_symmetry.space_group_name_H-M   'P 1'
#
loop_
_entity.id
_entity.type
_entity.pdbx_description
1 polymer ?
#
loop_
_entity_poly.entity_id
_entity_poly.type
_entity_poly.pdbx_seq_one_letter_code
_entity_poly.pdbx_strand_id
1 'polypeptide(L)'
;MKPKTTLRHFLALAGSSLLAISSASAQSTLYFDGGTTDIAGNGNGSSAGGAGTWNTTTKNWDAGAVPYVAWNNANGDNAVIAGSGTLTVDVPVTVGALTLSYTSGTRTINGSEITINSGLSLGSLAGLTWNAPIKLGGDQIWSHGGNNTTAKRILGGTNLNGHQLTYNSSNTPTNGSLLNHGSITGTGDIVKDGTGRVTLSSGTGDNTYTGSTTVKNGILAMGSATALGNVNNQLTVNTGGTLDMSNQSLTVGNLTGTGGVITSTHTSGTRTLTIGSGNAGGGNFQGVIENGTTGSTTALTKTGNGTITLSGNNSYTGATNVNAGSLIINGNSSTATGLVSVAAAGTLGGSGTVGGATTINGNLRPGTSPGVLSFSNSLALASTSTTTFEIDGVTRGTDYDGVNVGTTLGLGGALVFDIGAILSSTTFNLFDVTGATSGDFSAVSLTGLYGTQSFTNNLGVWTTTTNAGNEVWTFTQSTGDLNLAVIPEPSAALLGGLGFLALLRRRR
;
A
#
# COMPACT_ATOMS: atom_id res chain seq x y z
N MET A 1 75.98 25.87 32.05
CA MET A 1 75.44 24.49 32.16
C MET A 1 74.03 24.49 31.61
N LYS A 2 73.82 23.93 30.41
CA LYS A 2 72.50 23.82 29.76
C LYS A 2 71.87 22.47 30.15
N PRO A 3 70.61 22.39 30.63
CA PRO A 3 69.99 21.12 30.98
C PRO A 3 69.51 20.38 29.71
N LYS A 4 69.81 19.08 29.69
CA LYS A 4 69.45 18.11 28.64
C LYS A 4 67.97 17.76 28.68
N THR A 5 67.36 17.71 27.51
CA THR A 5 66.07 17.09 27.19
C THR A 5 66.12 15.58 27.43
N THR A 6 65.14 15.04 28.16
CA THR A 6 64.92 13.60 28.32
C THR A 6 63.78 13.14 27.41
N LEU A 7 64.15 12.28 26.47
CA LEU A 7 63.30 11.63 25.48
C LEU A 7 62.55 10.46 26.15
N ARG A 8 61.24 10.59 26.35
CA ARG A 8 60.39 9.47 26.82
C ARG A 8 60.05 8.57 25.64
N HIS A 9 60.62 7.36 25.62
CA HIS A 9 60.24 6.28 24.73
C HIS A 9 58.92 5.67 25.19
N PHE A 10 57.92 5.64 24.30
CA PHE A 10 56.71 4.82 24.44
C PHE A 10 57.08 3.37 24.17
N LEU A 11 56.93 2.51 25.17
CA LEU A 11 56.95 1.05 25.02
C LEU A 11 55.50 0.62 24.70
N ALA A 12 55.23 0.24 23.46
CA ALA A 12 53.96 -0.37 23.08
C ALA A 12 53.95 -1.84 23.53
N LEU A 13 53.09 -2.16 24.49
CA LEU A 13 52.83 -3.52 24.96
C LEU A 13 51.80 -4.16 24.00
N ALA A 14 52.26 -4.99 23.06
CA ALA A 14 51.38 -5.79 22.21
C ALA A 14 50.82 -6.97 23.02
N GLY A 15 49.64 -6.77 23.61
CA GLY A 15 48.83 -7.85 24.17
C GLY A 15 48.19 -8.65 23.04
N SER A 16 48.60 -9.90 22.88
CA SER A 16 48.06 -10.86 21.92
C SER A 16 46.63 -11.26 22.31
N SER A 17 45.63 -10.52 21.84
CA SER A 17 44.26 -11.04 21.78
C SER A 17 44.23 -12.06 20.64
N LEU A 18 44.25 -13.34 21.01
CA LEU A 18 43.97 -14.45 20.11
C LEU A 18 42.54 -14.26 19.60
N LEU A 19 42.39 -13.59 18.47
CA LEU A 19 41.13 -13.55 17.73
C LEU A 19 40.94 -15.00 17.25
N ALA A 20 40.11 -15.75 17.95
CA ALA A 20 39.58 -17.00 17.42
C ALA A 20 38.74 -16.63 16.20
N ILE A 21 39.40 -16.51 15.05
CA ILE A 21 38.76 -16.68 13.76
C ILE A 21 38.33 -18.14 13.81
N SER A 22 37.12 -18.41 14.30
CA SER A 22 36.45 -19.64 13.95
C SER A 22 36.44 -19.63 12.44
N SER A 23 37.28 -20.45 11.82
CA SER A 23 37.15 -20.75 10.41
C SER A 23 35.72 -21.23 10.25
N ALA A 24 34.83 -20.38 9.73
CA ALA A 24 33.61 -20.88 9.14
C ALA A 24 34.08 -21.96 8.18
N SER A 25 33.78 -23.23 8.48
CA SER A 25 34.11 -24.29 7.53
C SER A 25 33.47 -23.88 6.22
N ALA A 26 34.21 -24.02 5.12
CA ALA A 26 33.64 -23.75 3.81
C ALA A 26 32.31 -24.51 3.72
N GLN A 27 31.24 -23.78 3.40
CA GLN A 27 29.89 -24.33 3.30
C GLN A 27 29.94 -25.55 2.39
N SER A 28 29.69 -26.73 2.95
CA SER A 28 29.70 -27.97 2.19
C SER A 28 28.31 -28.28 1.66
N THR A 29 28.21 -29.04 0.58
CA THR A 29 26.94 -29.56 0.07
C THR A 29 26.84 -31.02 0.45
N LEU A 30 25.81 -31.35 1.22
CA LEU A 30 25.53 -32.70 1.69
C LEU A 30 24.32 -33.28 0.96
N TYR A 31 24.43 -34.55 0.56
CA TYR A 31 23.40 -35.28 -0.17
C TYR A 31 22.73 -36.29 0.77
N PHE A 32 21.40 -36.29 0.81
CA PHE A 32 20.63 -37.21 1.64
C PHE A 32 20.40 -38.54 0.95
N ASP A 33 20.67 -39.65 1.63
CA ASP A 33 20.54 -41.00 1.05
C ASP A 33 19.46 -41.89 1.70
N GLY A 34 18.66 -41.32 2.62
CA GLY A 34 17.51 -42.01 3.20
C GLY A 34 17.84 -42.86 4.43
N GLY A 35 16.85 -43.65 4.85
CA GLY A 35 16.97 -44.60 5.96
C GLY A 35 16.72 -44.00 7.35
N THR A 36 16.59 -44.91 8.32
CA THR A 36 16.39 -44.61 9.76
C THR A 36 17.56 -45.09 10.62
N THR A 37 18.60 -45.64 9.99
CA THR A 37 19.80 -46.19 10.63
C THR A 37 21.04 -45.73 9.87
N ASP A 38 22.21 -45.81 10.50
CA ASP A 38 23.48 -45.44 9.86
C ASP A 38 23.74 -46.26 8.59
N ILE A 39 24.19 -45.58 7.52
CA ILE A 39 24.61 -46.23 6.28
C ILE A 39 26.08 -46.60 6.43
N ALA A 40 26.37 -47.91 6.39
CA ALA A 40 27.72 -48.43 6.40
C ALA A 40 28.32 -48.35 4.98
N GLY A 41 29.21 -47.38 4.73
CA GLY A 41 29.89 -47.23 3.44
C GLY A 41 30.44 -45.83 3.22
N ASN A 42 31.12 -45.63 2.09
CA ASN A 42 31.46 -44.31 1.58
C ASN A 42 30.33 -43.81 0.67
N GLY A 43 30.08 -42.52 0.70
CA GLY A 43 29.16 -41.86 -0.21
C GLY A 43 29.68 -41.81 -1.65
N ASN A 44 28.85 -41.26 -2.52
CA ASN A 44 29.14 -41.12 -3.96
C ASN A 44 28.96 -39.68 -4.47
N GLY A 45 28.62 -38.72 -3.60
CA GLY A 45 28.38 -37.32 -3.97
C GLY A 45 27.09 -37.12 -4.75
N SER A 46 26.14 -38.02 -4.59
CA SER A 46 24.86 -38.01 -5.28
C SER A 46 23.76 -38.50 -4.35
N SER A 47 22.67 -37.77 -4.26
CA SER A 47 21.52 -38.24 -3.48
C SER A 47 20.83 -39.38 -4.22
N ALA A 48 20.90 -40.62 -3.72
CA ALA A 48 20.03 -41.70 -4.21
C ALA A 48 18.60 -41.49 -3.67
N GLY A 49 18.50 -40.87 -2.49
CA GLY A 49 17.24 -40.42 -1.92
C GLY A 49 16.36 -41.55 -1.41
N GLY A 50 15.23 -41.20 -0.79
CA GLY A 50 14.29 -42.20 -0.28
C GLY A 50 13.41 -41.71 0.85
N ALA A 51 12.75 -42.63 1.55
CA ALA A 51 12.15 -42.36 2.86
C ALA A 51 13.23 -42.43 3.94
N GLY A 52 13.09 -41.63 5.01
CA GLY A 52 14.07 -41.63 6.09
C GLY A 52 13.85 -40.53 7.12
N THR A 53 14.80 -40.43 8.04
CA THR A 53 14.78 -39.44 9.13
C THR A 53 15.89 -38.42 8.95
N TRP A 54 15.55 -37.13 9.01
CA TRP A 54 16.50 -36.04 9.16
C TRP A 54 16.62 -35.70 10.64
N ASN A 55 17.76 -36.06 11.22
CA ASN A 55 18.13 -35.73 12.60
C ASN A 55 19.64 -35.39 12.65
N THR A 56 20.17 -35.18 13.85
CA THR A 56 21.57 -34.81 14.07
C THR A 56 22.46 -35.96 14.54
N THR A 57 21.96 -37.20 14.49
CA THR A 57 22.65 -38.38 15.05
C THR A 57 22.91 -39.48 14.03
N THR A 58 21.98 -39.70 13.10
CA THR A 58 22.04 -40.75 12.09
C THR A 58 22.97 -40.34 10.94
N LYS A 59 23.88 -41.23 10.56
CA LYS A 59 24.84 -41.01 9.46
C LYS A 59 24.23 -41.41 8.11
N ASN A 60 23.48 -40.49 7.51
CA ASN A 60 22.79 -40.67 6.23
C ASN A 60 22.98 -39.51 5.24
N TRP A 61 23.94 -38.64 5.51
CA TRP A 61 24.36 -37.56 4.62
C TRP A 61 25.75 -37.82 4.06
N ASP A 62 25.97 -37.64 2.77
CA ASP A 62 27.31 -37.75 2.18
C ASP A 62 27.79 -36.44 1.54
N ALA A 63 29.11 -36.30 1.43
CA ALA A 63 29.80 -35.17 0.83
C ALA A 63 30.76 -35.64 -0.27
N GLY A 64 30.34 -36.56 -1.13
CA GLY A 64 31.22 -37.19 -2.11
C GLY A 64 31.72 -38.56 -1.67
N ALA A 65 32.91 -38.94 -2.15
CA ALA A 65 33.55 -40.24 -1.88
C ALA A 65 34.16 -40.35 -0.46
N VAL A 66 33.41 -39.92 0.56
CA VAL A 66 33.79 -39.93 1.99
C VAL A 66 32.73 -40.67 2.81
N PRO A 67 33.02 -41.13 4.04
CA PRO A 67 32.02 -41.76 4.90
C PRO A 67 30.81 -40.85 5.16
N TYR A 68 29.63 -41.46 5.32
CA TYR A 68 28.43 -40.74 5.70
C TYR A 68 28.59 -40.04 7.07
N VAL A 69 28.01 -38.86 7.17
CA VAL A 69 28.02 -38.01 8.35
C VAL A 69 26.60 -37.79 8.87
N ALA A 70 26.51 -37.42 10.14
CA ALA A 70 25.27 -36.91 10.72
C ALA A 70 25.13 -35.42 10.40
N TRP A 71 23.88 -34.93 10.29
CA TRP A 71 23.63 -33.51 10.05
C TRP A 71 24.08 -32.66 11.25
N ASN A 72 24.72 -31.52 10.98
CA ASN A 72 25.10 -30.55 12.01
C ASN A 72 24.56 -29.15 11.67
N ASN A 73 23.62 -28.67 12.48
CA ASN A 73 23.01 -27.35 12.31
C ASN A 73 24.01 -26.18 12.40
N ALA A 74 25.15 -26.36 13.06
CA ALA A 74 26.14 -25.30 13.26
C ALA A 74 27.04 -25.05 12.05
N ASN A 75 27.11 -25.98 11.10
CA ASN A 75 28.05 -25.90 9.98
C ASN A 75 27.58 -24.95 8.86
N GLY A 76 26.28 -24.66 8.78
CA GLY A 76 25.71 -23.88 7.68
C GLY A 76 25.72 -24.61 6.33
N ASP A 77 25.86 -25.94 6.35
CA ASP A 77 25.92 -26.79 5.15
C ASP A 77 24.64 -26.70 4.30
N ASN A 78 24.80 -26.88 2.99
CA ASN A 78 23.70 -27.00 2.04
C ASN A 78 23.17 -28.44 2.05
N ALA A 79 21.85 -28.59 2.00
CA ALA A 79 21.19 -29.89 1.89
C ALA A 79 20.67 -30.13 0.47
N VAL A 80 20.98 -31.30 -0.09
CA VAL A 80 20.41 -31.78 -1.35
C VAL A 80 19.66 -33.07 -1.07
N ILE A 81 18.37 -33.08 -1.40
CA ILE A 81 17.49 -34.24 -1.20
C ILE A 81 16.85 -34.60 -2.54
N ALA A 82 17.11 -35.81 -3.02
CA ALA A 82 16.49 -36.40 -4.20
C ALA A 82 15.62 -37.62 -3.83
N GLY A 83 14.99 -38.27 -4.82
CA GLY A 83 14.18 -39.49 -4.66
C GLY A 83 12.71 -39.27 -4.25
N SER A 84 12.01 -40.36 -3.91
CA SER A 84 10.60 -40.37 -3.45
C SER A 84 10.44 -40.94 -2.03
N GLY A 85 9.27 -40.78 -1.41
CA GLY A 85 8.96 -41.26 -0.05
C GLY A 85 8.82 -40.15 1.00
N THR A 86 8.64 -40.55 2.27
CA THR A 86 8.47 -39.64 3.41
C THR A 86 9.80 -39.35 4.10
N LEU A 87 10.17 -38.07 4.16
CA LEU A 87 11.22 -37.55 5.02
C LEU A 87 10.60 -37.02 6.31
N THR A 88 11.03 -37.57 7.44
CA THR A 88 10.63 -37.10 8.77
C THR A 88 11.74 -36.27 9.37
N VAL A 89 11.49 -34.98 9.58
CA VAL A 89 12.36 -34.07 10.32
C VAL A 89 12.09 -34.29 11.80
N ASP A 90 12.96 -35.02 12.48
CA ASP A 90 12.72 -35.44 13.86
C ASP A 90 12.94 -34.28 14.85
N VAL A 91 14.01 -33.52 14.63
CA VAL A 91 14.39 -32.35 15.43
C VAL A 91 14.47 -31.11 14.55
N PRO A 92 14.37 -29.89 15.10
CA PRO A 92 14.60 -28.68 14.31
C PRO A 92 15.97 -28.72 13.60
N VAL A 93 15.97 -28.43 12.30
CA VAL A 93 17.18 -28.42 11.48
C VAL A 93 17.45 -27.04 10.91
N THR A 94 18.72 -26.68 10.77
CA THR A 94 19.16 -25.45 10.12
C THR A 94 20.06 -25.79 8.95
N VAL A 95 19.80 -25.18 7.80
CA VAL A 95 20.55 -25.37 6.57
C VAL A 95 21.00 -24.04 5.98
N GLY A 96 22.09 -24.06 5.22
CA GLY A 96 22.46 -22.98 4.31
C GLY A 96 21.38 -22.82 3.23
N ALA A 97 21.57 -23.53 2.12
CA ALA A 97 20.57 -23.70 1.08
C ALA A 97 19.96 -25.12 1.12
N LEU A 98 18.71 -25.23 0.71
CA LEU A 98 18.01 -26.49 0.52
C LEU A 98 17.64 -26.67 -0.94
N THR A 99 18.05 -27.80 -1.51
CA THR A 99 17.67 -28.21 -2.86
C THR A 99 16.87 -29.51 -2.81
N LEU A 100 15.64 -29.47 -3.31
CA LEU A 100 14.84 -30.68 -3.55
C LEU A 100 14.84 -31.01 -5.04
N SER A 101 15.50 -32.12 -5.40
CA SER A 101 15.66 -32.56 -6.79
C SER A 101 15.05 -33.94 -6.99
N TYR A 102 13.76 -34.03 -7.31
CA TYR A 102 13.13 -35.30 -7.65
C TYR A 102 12.39 -35.21 -8.98
N THR A 103 12.42 -36.29 -9.75
CA THR A 103 11.96 -36.32 -11.15
C THR A 103 10.66 -37.08 -11.34
N SER A 104 10.30 -37.98 -10.41
CA SER A 104 9.05 -38.75 -10.40
C SER A 104 8.68 -39.25 -8.99
N GLY A 105 7.40 -39.60 -8.77
CA GLY A 105 6.89 -40.10 -7.48
C GLY A 105 6.38 -39.01 -6.53
N THR A 106 6.00 -39.41 -5.31
CA THR A 106 5.57 -38.50 -4.25
C THR A 106 6.68 -38.30 -3.20
N ARG A 107 6.83 -37.07 -2.73
CA ARG A 107 7.74 -36.69 -1.64
C ARG A 107 6.90 -36.06 -0.53
N THR A 108 6.97 -36.60 0.68
CA THR A 108 6.35 -35.98 1.85
C THR A 108 7.43 -35.50 2.82
N ILE A 109 7.37 -34.26 3.29
CA ILE A 109 8.27 -33.73 4.33
C ILE A 109 7.42 -33.38 5.56
N ASN A 110 7.63 -34.08 6.66
CA ASN A 110 6.86 -33.93 7.90
C ASN A 110 7.78 -33.66 9.09
N GLY A 111 7.19 -33.23 10.21
CA GLY A 111 7.88 -33.16 11.50
C GLY A 111 8.25 -31.72 11.90
N SER A 112 9.42 -31.59 12.50
CA SER A 112 9.96 -30.38 13.11
C SER A 112 10.35 -29.30 12.09
N GLU A 113 10.57 -28.07 12.59
CA GLU A 113 10.90 -26.89 11.80
C GLU A 113 12.22 -27.04 11.01
N ILE A 114 12.22 -26.57 9.76
CA ILE A 114 13.41 -26.40 8.93
C ILE A 114 13.71 -24.90 8.82
N THR A 115 14.86 -24.46 9.33
CA THR A 115 15.39 -23.11 9.12
C THR A 115 16.26 -23.06 7.87
N ILE A 116 15.95 -22.18 6.93
CA ILE A 116 16.67 -22.02 5.65
C ILE A 116 17.35 -20.64 5.62
N ASN A 117 18.68 -20.62 5.55
CA ASN A 117 19.46 -19.38 5.68
C ASN A 117 19.67 -18.64 4.35
N SER A 118 19.85 -19.33 3.22
CA SER A 118 20.35 -18.68 1.98
C SER A 118 19.65 -19.07 0.68
N GLY A 119 18.81 -20.11 0.66
CA GLY A 119 18.04 -20.42 -0.55
C GLY A 119 17.21 -21.69 -0.47
N LEU A 120 16.06 -21.67 -1.15
CA LEU A 120 15.26 -22.87 -1.41
C LEU A 120 15.11 -23.07 -2.92
N SER A 121 15.71 -24.13 -3.44
CA SER A 121 15.55 -24.58 -4.81
C SER A 121 14.65 -25.81 -4.84
N LEU A 122 13.60 -25.73 -5.66
CA LEU A 122 12.63 -26.80 -5.80
C LEU A 122 12.59 -27.23 -7.27
N GLY A 123 12.91 -28.49 -7.54
CA GLY A 123 12.84 -29.12 -8.85
C GLY A 123 11.40 -29.34 -9.34
N SER A 124 11.13 -30.46 -10.03
CA SER A 124 9.75 -30.81 -10.43
C SER A 124 8.87 -31.01 -9.19
N LEU A 125 7.67 -30.44 -9.19
CA LEU A 125 6.81 -30.35 -8.00
C LEU A 125 5.54 -31.18 -8.08
N ALA A 126 5.41 -31.98 -9.14
CA ALA A 126 4.38 -33.00 -9.17
C ALA A 126 4.63 -33.97 -8.01
N GLY A 127 3.76 -33.98 -6.99
CA GLY A 127 3.84 -34.93 -5.87
C GLY A 127 4.58 -34.49 -4.60
N LEU A 128 4.97 -33.22 -4.43
CA LEU A 128 5.53 -32.71 -3.16
C LEU A 128 4.41 -32.33 -2.20
N THR A 129 4.42 -32.93 -1.01
CA THR A 129 3.64 -32.50 0.16
C THR A 129 4.60 -32.10 1.26
N TRP A 130 4.73 -30.81 1.57
CA TRP A 130 5.58 -30.34 2.65
C TRP A 130 4.69 -29.81 3.78
N ASN A 131 4.74 -30.48 4.92
CA ASN A 131 3.98 -30.14 6.12
C ASN A 131 4.86 -29.58 7.25
N ALA A 132 6.14 -29.96 7.30
CA ALA A 132 7.09 -29.43 8.27
C ALA A 132 7.14 -27.88 8.22
N PRO A 133 7.11 -27.16 9.36
CA PRO A 133 7.23 -25.71 9.37
C PRO A 133 8.54 -25.24 8.75
N ILE A 134 8.50 -24.07 8.11
CA ILE A 134 9.66 -23.42 7.51
C ILE A 134 9.92 -22.14 8.30
N LYS A 135 11.18 -21.89 8.67
CA LYS A 135 11.62 -20.61 9.21
C LYS A 135 12.69 -20.01 8.31
N LEU A 136 12.60 -18.71 8.04
CA LEU A 136 13.63 -18.02 7.29
C LEU A 136 14.76 -17.63 8.25
N GLY A 137 16.00 -18.01 7.89
CA GLY A 137 17.22 -17.53 8.56
C GLY A 137 17.93 -16.42 7.78
N GLY A 138 17.40 -16.08 6.60
CA GLY A 138 17.86 -15.00 5.73
C GLY A 138 16.84 -14.75 4.63
N ASP A 139 16.99 -13.64 3.90
CA ASP A 139 16.08 -13.31 2.79
C ASP A 139 16.09 -14.40 1.73
N GLN A 140 14.90 -14.77 1.25
CA GLN A 140 14.72 -15.88 0.32
C GLN A 140 14.15 -15.41 -1.02
N ILE A 141 14.62 -16.04 -2.09
CA ILE A 141 13.98 -15.97 -3.41
C ILE A 141 13.53 -17.38 -3.77
N TRP A 142 12.21 -17.57 -3.87
CA TRP A 142 11.60 -18.82 -4.28
C TRP A 142 11.15 -18.70 -5.72
N SER A 143 11.94 -19.29 -6.61
CA SER A 143 11.62 -19.38 -8.03
C SER A 143 10.86 -20.66 -8.34
N HIS A 144 9.98 -20.57 -9.34
CA HIS A 144 9.16 -21.68 -9.82
C HIS A 144 9.31 -21.72 -11.35
N GLY A 145 10.06 -22.70 -11.86
CA GLY A 145 10.16 -22.94 -13.29
C GLY A 145 9.30 -24.13 -13.72
N GLY A 146 8.51 -23.95 -14.78
CA GLY A 146 7.84 -25.07 -15.48
C GLY A 146 6.34 -24.88 -15.65
N ASN A 147 5.84 -25.15 -16.87
CA ASN A 147 4.42 -25.13 -17.25
C ASN A 147 3.63 -26.31 -16.64
N ASN A 148 3.59 -26.43 -15.31
CA ASN A 148 2.80 -27.47 -14.67
C ASN A 148 1.45 -26.91 -14.20
N THR A 149 0.41 -27.18 -14.97
CA THR A 149 -0.98 -26.73 -14.79
C THR A 149 -1.71 -27.39 -13.62
N THR A 150 -1.06 -28.30 -12.88
CA THR A 150 -1.70 -29.11 -11.81
C THR A 150 -0.89 -29.20 -10.51
N ALA A 151 0.32 -28.63 -10.44
CA ALA A 151 1.15 -28.73 -9.25
C ALA A 151 0.70 -27.76 -8.14
N LYS A 152 -0.25 -28.21 -7.31
CA LYS A 152 -0.52 -27.64 -5.99
C LYS A 152 0.71 -27.89 -5.11
N ARG A 153 1.56 -26.90 -4.96
CA ARG A 153 2.70 -26.97 -4.04
C ARG A 153 2.17 -26.62 -2.66
N ILE A 154 2.08 -27.56 -1.74
CA ILE A 154 1.77 -27.26 -0.33
C ILE A 154 3.10 -27.18 0.41
N LEU A 155 3.50 -25.97 0.78
CA LEU A 155 4.56 -25.74 1.76
C LEU A 155 3.94 -25.71 3.16
N GLY A 156 4.72 -26.10 4.18
CA GLY A 156 4.28 -25.98 5.57
C GLY A 156 4.05 -24.52 5.96
N GLY A 157 3.61 -24.29 7.20
CA GLY A 157 3.55 -22.94 7.74
C GLY A 157 4.92 -22.25 7.63
N THR A 158 4.97 -21.01 7.17
CA THR A 158 6.22 -20.27 6.93
C THR A 158 6.34 -19.11 7.91
N ASN A 159 7.36 -19.12 8.76
CA ASN A 159 7.72 -18.01 9.63
C ASN A 159 8.81 -17.16 8.95
N LEU A 160 8.45 -15.94 8.59
CA LEU A 160 9.35 -14.98 7.92
C LEU A 160 10.49 -14.52 8.83
N ASN A 161 10.31 -14.55 10.15
CA ASN A 161 11.39 -14.27 11.13
C ASN A 161 12.17 -12.95 10.86
N GLY A 162 11.49 -11.92 10.33
CA GLY A 162 12.10 -10.63 9.99
C GLY A 162 12.80 -10.57 8.63
N HIS A 163 12.72 -11.64 7.82
CA HIS A 163 13.35 -11.73 6.50
C HIS A 163 12.33 -11.64 5.37
N GLN A 164 12.77 -11.12 4.23
CA GLN A 164 11.95 -11.02 3.03
C GLN A 164 11.81 -12.38 2.36
N LEU A 165 10.59 -12.68 1.90
CA LEU A 165 10.32 -13.78 0.98
C LEU A 165 9.87 -13.23 -0.38
N THR A 166 10.70 -13.44 -1.40
CA THR A 166 10.39 -13.10 -2.79
C THR A 166 9.92 -14.32 -3.56
N TYR A 167 8.70 -14.27 -4.09
CA TYR A 167 8.23 -15.21 -5.09
C TYR A 167 8.59 -14.71 -6.48
N ASN A 168 9.56 -15.36 -7.15
CA ASN A 168 10.01 -15.00 -8.50
C ASN A 168 9.56 -16.06 -9.52
N SER A 169 8.28 -16.01 -9.93
CA SER A 169 7.71 -16.96 -10.89
C SER A 169 7.75 -16.39 -12.30
N SER A 170 8.26 -17.15 -13.28
CA SER A 170 8.35 -16.76 -14.70
C SER A 170 7.31 -17.43 -15.60
N ASN A 171 6.37 -18.19 -15.03
CA ASN A 171 5.33 -18.90 -15.78
C ASN A 171 4.36 -17.92 -16.48
N THR A 172 3.65 -18.37 -17.52
CA THR A 172 2.67 -17.52 -18.20
C THR A 172 1.48 -17.15 -17.27
N PRO A 173 0.92 -15.93 -17.35
CA PRO A 173 -0.10 -15.43 -16.41
C PRO A 173 -1.40 -16.27 -16.33
N THR A 174 -1.70 -17.04 -17.39
CA THR A 174 -2.90 -17.87 -17.52
C THR A 174 -2.75 -19.26 -16.91
N ASN A 175 -1.51 -19.74 -16.73
CA ASN A 175 -1.23 -21.00 -16.08
C ASN A 175 -0.95 -20.73 -14.59
N GLY A 176 -1.98 -20.90 -13.76
CA GLY A 176 -1.87 -20.77 -12.31
C GLY A 176 -0.81 -21.71 -11.75
N SER A 177 0.39 -21.19 -11.48
CA SER A 177 1.32 -21.85 -10.57
C SER A 177 0.74 -21.67 -9.16
N LEU A 178 0.02 -22.68 -8.69
CA LEU A 178 -0.63 -22.65 -7.39
C LEU A 178 0.39 -23.02 -6.30
N LEU A 179 0.85 -21.99 -5.61
CA LEU A 179 1.63 -22.09 -4.38
C LEU A 179 0.70 -21.99 -3.20
N ASN A 180 0.28 -23.13 -2.65
CA ASN A 180 -0.36 -23.12 -1.35
C ASN A 180 0.72 -23.14 -0.29
N HIS A 181 0.74 -22.15 0.58
CA HIS A 181 1.47 -22.22 1.83
C HIS A 181 0.47 -22.62 2.93
N GLY A 182 0.99 -23.22 4.01
CA GLY A 182 0.34 -23.09 5.32
C GLY A 182 0.32 -21.63 5.77
N SER A 183 -0.10 -21.34 6.99
CA SER A 183 -0.10 -19.96 7.50
C SER A 183 1.29 -19.30 7.39
N ILE A 184 1.35 -18.06 6.87
CA ILE A 184 2.57 -17.22 6.89
C ILE A 184 2.54 -16.33 8.13
N THR A 185 3.64 -16.30 8.90
CA THR A 185 3.77 -15.59 10.18
C THR A 185 5.09 -14.82 10.27
N GLY A 186 5.30 -14.03 11.33
CA GLY A 186 6.54 -13.28 11.56
C GLY A 186 6.53 -11.86 10.97
N THR A 187 7.64 -11.15 11.10
CA THR A 187 7.71 -9.69 10.81
C THR A 187 8.27 -9.32 9.44
N GLY A 188 8.67 -10.31 8.62
CA GLY A 188 9.30 -10.07 7.32
C GLY A 188 8.33 -9.69 6.20
N ASP A 189 8.87 -9.23 5.09
CA ASP A 189 8.11 -8.77 3.92
C ASP A 189 7.81 -9.89 2.92
N ILE A 190 6.71 -9.78 2.20
CA ILE A 190 6.41 -10.59 1.01
C ILE A 190 6.60 -9.76 -0.25
N VAL A 191 7.34 -10.31 -1.22
CA VAL A 191 7.50 -9.70 -2.54
C VAL A 191 7.03 -10.67 -3.62
N LYS A 192 6.12 -10.21 -4.49
CA LYS A 192 5.79 -10.89 -5.74
C LYS A 192 6.56 -10.24 -6.89
N ASP A 193 7.42 -11.02 -7.50
CA ASP A 193 8.21 -10.67 -8.68
C ASP A 193 8.11 -11.75 -9.77
N GLY A 194 8.71 -11.50 -10.92
CA GLY A 194 8.56 -12.32 -12.11
C GLY A 194 7.18 -12.20 -12.75
N THR A 195 7.06 -12.65 -14.00
CA THR A 195 5.86 -12.44 -14.84
C THR A 195 4.67 -13.34 -14.49
N GLY A 196 4.88 -14.40 -13.71
CA GLY A 196 3.87 -15.41 -13.46
C GLY A 196 2.85 -15.07 -12.37
N ARG A 197 1.88 -15.98 -12.20
CA ARG A 197 0.85 -15.93 -11.15
C ARG A 197 1.31 -16.71 -9.92
N VAL A 198 1.13 -16.10 -8.75
CA VAL A 198 1.27 -16.73 -7.43
C VAL A 198 -0.03 -16.50 -6.69
N THR A 199 -0.59 -17.53 -6.07
CA THR A 199 -1.75 -17.37 -5.19
C THR A 199 -1.30 -17.46 -3.75
N LEU A 200 -1.62 -16.47 -2.91
CA LEU A 200 -1.42 -16.58 -1.46
C LEU A 200 -2.71 -17.06 -0.82
N SER A 201 -2.67 -18.16 -0.07
CA SER A 201 -3.87 -18.81 0.51
C SER A 201 -3.63 -19.23 1.96
N SER A 202 -4.65 -19.19 2.81
CA SER A 202 -4.56 -19.61 4.22
C SER A 202 -4.83 -21.11 4.42
N GLY A 203 -4.22 -21.98 3.59
CA GLY A 203 -4.63 -23.38 3.40
C GLY A 203 -4.74 -24.24 4.67
N THR A 204 -4.06 -23.87 5.76
CA THR A 204 -4.10 -24.55 7.07
C THR A 204 -4.28 -23.60 8.25
N GLY A 205 -4.63 -22.33 8.01
CA GLY A 205 -4.70 -21.26 9.02
C GLY A 205 -4.38 -19.88 8.42
N ASP A 206 -4.91 -18.83 9.05
CA ASP A 206 -4.76 -17.44 8.60
C ASP A 206 -3.30 -16.99 8.53
N ASN A 207 -2.96 -16.21 7.51
CA ASN A 207 -1.68 -15.50 7.54
C ASN A 207 -1.74 -14.38 8.57
N THR A 208 -0.67 -14.23 9.36
CA THR A 208 -0.57 -13.26 10.45
C THR A 208 0.73 -12.46 10.42
N TYR A 209 1.52 -12.57 9.34
CA TYR A 209 2.73 -11.76 9.20
C TYR A 209 2.43 -10.27 9.24
N THR A 210 3.38 -9.49 9.74
CA THR A 210 3.22 -8.05 9.98
C THR A 210 4.09 -7.17 9.08
N GLY A 211 4.90 -7.77 8.20
CA GLY A 211 5.63 -7.03 7.18
C GLY A 211 4.75 -6.66 5.98
N SER A 212 5.31 -5.87 5.09
CA SER A 212 4.61 -5.37 3.90
C SER A 212 4.42 -6.45 2.83
N THR A 213 3.46 -6.24 1.93
CA THR A 213 3.35 -7.00 0.69
C THR A 213 3.61 -6.10 -0.51
N THR A 214 4.57 -6.45 -1.36
CA THR A 214 4.87 -5.72 -2.59
C THR A 214 4.66 -6.58 -3.83
N VAL A 215 3.76 -6.17 -4.72
CA VAL A 215 3.59 -6.75 -6.05
C VAL A 215 4.39 -5.93 -7.05
N LYS A 216 5.62 -6.38 -7.35
CA LYS A 216 6.51 -5.74 -8.32
C LYS A 216 6.13 -6.09 -9.75
N ASN A 217 5.90 -7.38 -10.03
CA ASN A 217 5.61 -7.90 -11.37
C ASN A 217 4.65 -9.10 -11.33
N GLY A 218 3.98 -9.35 -12.45
CA GLY A 218 3.09 -10.50 -12.63
C GLY A 218 1.85 -10.43 -11.74
N ILE A 219 1.26 -11.57 -11.42
CA ILE A 219 -0.01 -11.62 -10.68
C ILE A 219 0.18 -12.19 -9.27
N LEU A 220 -0.24 -11.45 -8.25
CA LEU A 220 -0.47 -11.95 -6.90
C LEU A 220 -1.98 -12.15 -6.69
N ALA A 221 -2.43 -13.39 -6.58
CA ALA A 221 -3.82 -13.74 -6.42
C ALA A 221 -4.16 -14.12 -4.97
N MET A 222 -5.36 -13.78 -4.51
CA MET A 222 -5.80 -14.05 -3.15
C MET A 222 -6.65 -15.32 -3.09
N GLY A 223 -6.15 -16.34 -2.41
CA GLY A 223 -6.89 -17.57 -2.11
C GLY A 223 -7.69 -17.50 -0.81
N SER A 224 -7.58 -16.42 -0.03
CA SER A 224 -8.31 -16.21 1.23
C SER A 224 -8.39 -14.72 1.58
N ALA A 225 -9.32 -14.34 2.46
CA ALA A 225 -9.49 -12.94 2.88
C ALA A 225 -8.34 -12.45 3.79
N THR A 226 -7.65 -13.38 4.45
CA THR A 226 -6.49 -13.15 5.33
C THR A 226 -5.16 -13.33 4.61
N ALA A 227 -5.16 -13.51 3.28
CA ALA A 227 -3.95 -13.80 2.50
C ALA A 227 -2.83 -12.74 2.65
N LEU A 228 -3.20 -11.48 2.91
CA LEU A 228 -2.25 -10.37 3.08
C LEU A 228 -1.74 -10.16 4.51
N GLY A 229 -1.99 -11.13 5.41
CA GLY A 229 -1.48 -11.09 6.77
C GLY A 229 -2.28 -10.14 7.66
N ASN A 230 -1.59 -9.46 8.56
CA ASN A 230 -2.19 -8.48 9.46
C ASN A 230 -2.89 -7.36 8.66
N VAL A 231 -4.11 -7.00 9.09
CA VAL A 231 -4.92 -5.98 8.43
C VAL A 231 -4.27 -4.60 8.40
N ASN A 232 -3.25 -4.33 9.23
CA ASN A 232 -2.50 -3.08 9.26
C ASN A 232 -1.30 -3.06 8.28
N ASN A 233 -1.05 -4.14 7.55
CA ASN A 233 0.07 -4.22 6.62
C ASN A 233 -0.10 -3.24 5.46
N GLN A 234 1.03 -2.70 5.00
CA GLN A 234 1.08 -1.94 3.75
C GLN A 234 1.05 -2.90 2.57
N LEU A 235 0.17 -2.60 1.61
CA LEU A 235 0.19 -3.18 0.28
C LEU A 235 0.80 -2.18 -0.71
N THR A 236 1.81 -2.62 -1.45
CA THR A 236 2.39 -1.88 -2.57
C THR A 236 2.14 -2.64 -3.86
N VAL A 237 1.48 -2.03 -4.83
CA VAL A 237 1.35 -2.59 -6.20
C VAL A 237 2.04 -1.63 -7.15
N ASN A 238 3.03 -2.11 -7.90
CA ASN A 238 3.82 -1.28 -8.80
C ASN A 238 3.49 -1.57 -10.26
N THR A 239 3.97 -0.72 -11.16
CA THR A 239 3.90 -0.96 -12.61
C THR A 239 4.46 -2.32 -12.97
N GLY A 240 3.70 -3.12 -13.72
CA GLY A 240 4.01 -4.51 -14.05
C GLY A 240 3.37 -5.54 -13.12
N GLY A 241 2.89 -5.11 -11.95
CA GLY A 241 2.20 -5.94 -10.97
C GLY A 241 0.66 -5.88 -11.06
N THR A 242 0.03 -7.00 -10.76
CA THR A 242 -1.42 -7.13 -10.60
C THR A 242 -1.74 -7.82 -9.29
N LEU A 243 -2.54 -7.19 -8.43
CA LEU A 243 -3.24 -7.88 -7.35
C LEU A 243 -4.59 -8.37 -7.86
N ASP A 244 -4.80 -9.68 -7.85
CA ASP A 244 -6.09 -10.30 -8.16
C ASP A 244 -6.77 -10.77 -6.87
N MET A 245 -7.77 -10.01 -6.42
CA MET A 245 -8.58 -10.32 -5.25
C MET A 245 -9.34 -11.65 -5.40
N SER A 246 -9.41 -12.22 -6.61
CA SER A 246 -10.16 -13.43 -6.91
C SER A 246 -11.60 -13.30 -6.39
N ASN A 247 -12.08 -14.20 -5.54
CA ASN A 247 -13.41 -14.13 -4.92
C ASN A 247 -13.42 -13.50 -3.52
N GLN A 248 -12.34 -12.83 -3.11
CA GLN A 248 -12.14 -12.37 -1.74
C GLN A 248 -12.41 -10.87 -1.60
N SER A 249 -12.95 -10.46 -0.45
CA SER A 249 -12.84 -9.06 0.02
C SER A 249 -11.62 -8.95 0.91
N LEU A 250 -10.85 -7.88 0.76
CA LEU A 250 -9.56 -7.69 1.42
C LEU A 250 -9.59 -6.48 2.35
N THR A 251 -8.81 -6.54 3.41
CA THR A 251 -8.49 -5.39 4.25
C THR A 251 -6.98 -5.20 4.27
N VAL A 252 -6.53 -3.97 4.00
CA VAL A 252 -5.12 -3.58 4.06
C VAL A 252 -4.97 -2.30 4.88
N GLY A 253 -3.83 -2.16 5.53
CA GLY A 253 -3.59 -1.06 6.45
C GLY A 253 -3.34 0.23 5.69
N ASN A 254 -2.52 0.13 4.64
CA ASN A 254 -2.22 1.22 3.73
C ASN A 254 -2.12 0.69 2.29
N LEU A 255 -2.33 1.57 1.31
CA LEU A 255 -2.16 1.26 -0.11
C LEU A 255 -1.23 2.28 -0.77
N THR A 256 -0.17 1.79 -1.38
CA THR A 256 0.78 2.59 -2.17
C THR A 256 1.08 1.94 -3.51
N GLY A 257 1.68 2.68 -4.43
CA GLY A 257 2.12 2.09 -5.68
C GLY A 257 2.53 3.11 -6.73
N THR A 258 3.54 2.77 -7.52
CA THR A 258 3.95 3.57 -8.68
C THR A 258 3.11 3.29 -9.93
N GLY A 259 2.20 2.31 -9.87
CA GLY A 259 1.33 1.90 -10.97
C GLY A 259 0.69 0.53 -10.70
N GLY A 260 0.37 -0.22 -11.76
CA GLY A 260 -0.18 -1.58 -11.65
C GLY A 260 -1.70 -1.64 -11.55
N VAL A 261 -2.22 -2.83 -11.30
CA VAL A 261 -3.67 -3.13 -11.35
C VAL A 261 -4.12 -3.85 -10.09
N ILE A 262 -5.25 -3.43 -9.53
CA ILE A 262 -6.02 -4.19 -8.54
C ILE A 262 -7.36 -4.56 -9.16
N THR A 263 -7.64 -5.86 -9.19
CA THR A 263 -8.82 -6.41 -9.88
C THR A 263 -9.42 -7.59 -9.10
N SER A 264 -10.61 -8.03 -9.52
CA SER A 264 -11.30 -9.21 -8.98
C SER A 264 -11.75 -10.10 -10.13
N THR A 265 -11.06 -11.22 -10.34
CA THR A 265 -11.40 -12.19 -11.41
C THR A 265 -12.61 -13.08 -11.10
N HIS A 266 -13.27 -12.90 -9.96
CA HIS A 266 -14.53 -13.59 -9.71
C HIS A 266 -15.59 -13.22 -10.74
N THR A 267 -16.52 -14.12 -11.01
CA THR A 267 -17.51 -14.00 -12.10
C THR A 267 -18.85 -13.45 -11.66
N SER A 268 -19.04 -13.18 -10.36
CA SER A 268 -20.31 -12.63 -9.86
C SER A 268 -20.19 -11.80 -8.58
N GLY A 269 -21.03 -10.78 -8.48
CA GLY A 269 -21.23 -9.95 -7.28
C GLY A 269 -20.05 -9.04 -6.90
N THR A 270 -20.13 -8.42 -5.72
CA THR A 270 -19.22 -7.34 -5.32
C THR A 270 -18.13 -7.77 -4.35
N ARG A 271 -16.85 -7.55 -4.71
CA ARG A 271 -15.72 -7.72 -3.79
C ARG A 271 -15.23 -6.37 -3.30
N THR A 272 -14.99 -6.24 -2.00
CA THR A 272 -14.62 -4.95 -1.40
C THR A 272 -13.14 -4.93 -1.04
N LEU A 273 -12.43 -3.89 -1.48
CA LEU A 273 -11.12 -3.53 -0.97
C LEU A 273 -11.31 -2.50 0.15
N THR A 274 -10.97 -2.88 1.38
CA THR A 274 -10.98 -1.98 2.54
C THR A 274 -9.57 -1.51 2.84
N ILE A 275 -9.38 -0.19 2.95
CA ILE A 275 -8.07 0.43 3.16
C ILE A 275 -8.14 1.34 4.38
N GLY A 276 -7.13 1.27 5.25
CA GLY A 276 -6.79 2.40 6.12
C GLY A 276 -6.62 2.11 7.62
N SER A 277 -6.63 0.86 8.09
CA SER A 277 -6.36 0.58 9.51
C SER A 277 -4.89 0.85 9.93
N GLY A 278 -3.98 1.07 8.96
CA GLY A 278 -2.56 1.33 9.17
C GLY A 278 -2.00 2.50 8.34
N ASN A 279 -2.84 3.43 7.90
CA ASN A 279 -2.45 4.49 6.95
C ASN A 279 -2.13 5.85 7.61
N ALA A 280 -1.72 5.87 8.88
CA ALA A 280 -1.43 7.13 9.59
C ALA A 280 -0.37 8.00 8.88
N GLY A 281 0.58 7.38 8.17
CA GLY A 281 1.60 8.06 7.34
C GLY A 281 1.13 8.47 5.94
N GLY A 282 -0.14 8.22 5.59
CA GLY A 282 -0.67 8.44 4.24
C GLY A 282 -0.31 7.33 3.24
N GLY A 283 -1.12 7.20 2.18
CA GLY A 283 -0.86 6.32 1.05
C GLY A 283 -1.19 7.00 -0.28
N ASN A 284 -0.44 6.69 -1.32
CA ASN A 284 -0.72 7.14 -2.69
C ASN A 284 -0.61 5.98 -3.66
N PHE A 285 -1.73 5.62 -4.29
CA PHE A 285 -1.80 4.60 -5.31
C PHE A 285 -1.98 5.24 -6.69
N GLN A 286 -0.97 5.06 -7.55
CA GLN A 286 -0.96 5.59 -8.92
C GLN A 286 -1.46 4.57 -9.95
N GLY A 287 -1.76 3.34 -9.52
CA GLY A 287 -2.32 2.29 -10.38
C GLY A 287 -3.83 2.38 -10.52
N VAL A 288 -4.40 1.38 -11.20
CA VAL A 288 -5.82 1.29 -11.52
C VAL A 288 -6.49 0.27 -10.61
N ILE A 289 -7.60 0.67 -9.98
CA ILE A 289 -8.57 -0.27 -9.40
C ILE A 289 -9.69 -0.46 -10.44
N GLU A 290 -9.98 -1.70 -10.80
CA GLU A 290 -10.95 -2.04 -11.84
C GLU A 290 -11.85 -3.22 -11.46
N ASN A 291 -12.93 -3.40 -12.23
CA ASN A 291 -13.66 -4.66 -12.25
C ASN A 291 -12.84 -5.69 -13.04
N GLY A 292 -12.84 -6.96 -12.61
CA GLY A 292 -12.04 -7.98 -13.32
C GLY A 292 -12.79 -8.72 -14.41
N THR A 293 -13.99 -9.23 -14.14
CA THR A 293 -14.79 -9.91 -15.18
C THR A 293 -16.23 -9.41 -15.20
N THR A 294 -16.89 -9.55 -16.35
CA THR A 294 -18.29 -9.19 -16.53
C THR A 294 -19.16 -9.87 -15.47
N GLY A 295 -19.97 -9.08 -14.77
CA GLY A 295 -20.87 -9.57 -13.71
C GLY A 295 -20.28 -9.51 -12.29
N SER A 296 -18.98 -9.24 -12.14
CA SER A 296 -18.35 -8.89 -10.86
C SER A 296 -18.05 -7.40 -10.79
N THR A 297 -18.22 -6.82 -9.60
CA THR A 297 -17.83 -5.45 -9.32
C THR A 297 -16.80 -5.39 -8.21
N THR A 298 -15.88 -4.44 -8.30
CA THR A 298 -14.97 -4.09 -7.21
C THR A 298 -15.53 -2.87 -6.50
N ALA A 299 -15.66 -2.94 -5.17
CA ALA A 299 -16.06 -1.84 -4.31
C ALA A 299 -14.87 -1.38 -3.46
N LEU A 300 -14.92 -0.12 -3.02
CA LEU A 300 -13.88 0.49 -2.22
C LEU A 300 -14.45 0.95 -0.88
N THR A 301 -13.74 0.67 0.21
CA THR A 301 -14.05 1.25 1.52
C THR A 301 -12.80 1.87 2.13
N LYS A 302 -12.85 3.16 2.40
CA LYS A 302 -11.82 3.90 3.14
C LYS A 302 -12.23 3.97 4.62
N THR A 303 -11.34 3.48 5.48
CA THR A 303 -11.46 3.47 6.95
C THR A 303 -10.22 4.09 7.58
N GLY A 304 -10.21 4.21 8.91
CA GLY A 304 -9.10 4.79 9.67
C GLY A 304 -8.87 6.27 9.39
N ASN A 305 -8.06 6.91 10.25
CA ASN A 305 -7.98 8.37 10.29
C ASN A 305 -6.99 8.97 9.26
N GLY A 306 -6.12 8.16 8.66
CA GLY A 306 -5.12 8.65 7.71
C GLY A 306 -5.70 8.94 6.32
N THR A 307 -4.83 9.38 5.42
CA THR A 307 -5.18 9.75 4.04
C THR A 307 -4.85 8.62 3.05
N ILE A 308 -5.71 8.40 2.08
CA ILE A 308 -5.40 7.61 0.87
C ILE A 308 -5.65 8.49 -0.35
N THR A 309 -4.64 8.60 -1.20
CA THR A 309 -4.72 9.26 -2.50
C THR A 309 -4.80 8.22 -3.61
N LEU A 310 -5.80 8.36 -4.48
CA LEU A 310 -5.93 7.61 -5.72
C LEU A 310 -5.57 8.54 -6.88
N SER A 311 -4.36 8.36 -7.41
CA SER A 311 -3.83 9.17 -8.52
C SER A 311 -4.03 8.50 -9.89
N GLY A 312 -4.29 7.18 -9.92
CA GLY A 312 -4.58 6.46 -11.16
C GLY A 312 -6.04 6.57 -11.61
N ASN A 313 -6.29 6.19 -12.86
CA ASN A 313 -7.61 6.26 -13.49
C ASN A 313 -8.43 5.02 -13.16
N ASN A 314 -9.23 5.09 -12.10
CA ASN A 314 -10.01 3.93 -11.64
C ASN A 314 -11.26 3.71 -12.47
N SER A 315 -11.67 2.45 -12.64
CA SER A 315 -12.80 2.04 -13.49
C SER A 315 -13.74 1.03 -12.81
N TYR A 316 -13.57 0.78 -11.52
CA TYR A 316 -14.45 -0.11 -10.76
C TYR A 316 -15.85 0.48 -10.61
N THR A 317 -16.88 -0.36 -10.59
CA THR A 317 -18.29 0.12 -10.56
C THR A 317 -19.04 -0.26 -9.28
N GLY A 318 -18.39 -0.92 -8.33
CA GLY A 318 -18.93 -1.08 -6.98
C GLY A 318 -18.87 0.24 -6.20
N ALA A 319 -19.63 0.31 -5.11
CA ALA A 319 -19.71 1.53 -4.30
C ALA A 319 -18.37 1.93 -3.67
N THR A 320 -18.18 3.23 -3.45
CA THR A 320 -17.09 3.82 -2.67
C THR A 320 -17.62 4.39 -1.37
N ASN A 321 -17.22 3.81 -0.25
CA ASN A 321 -17.58 4.28 1.08
C ASN A 321 -16.39 4.92 1.77
N VAL A 322 -16.48 6.19 2.15
CA VAL A 322 -15.48 6.89 2.97
C VAL A 322 -16.01 6.97 4.40
N ASN A 323 -15.70 5.96 5.19
CA ASN A 323 -16.21 5.83 6.56
C ASN A 323 -15.47 6.75 7.54
N ALA A 324 -14.16 6.93 7.34
CA ALA A 324 -13.32 7.79 8.16
C ALA A 324 -12.05 8.25 7.43
N GLY A 325 -11.46 9.35 7.90
CA GLY A 325 -10.25 9.94 7.34
C GLY A 325 -10.48 10.48 5.93
N SER A 326 -9.39 10.67 5.17
CA SER A 326 -9.45 11.34 3.87
C SER A 326 -9.26 10.36 2.70
N LEU A 327 -10.15 10.43 1.72
CA LEU A 327 -9.96 9.87 0.38
C LEU A 327 -9.73 11.03 -0.58
N ILE A 328 -8.56 11.07 -1.20
CA ILE A 328 -8.17 12.09 -2.17
C ILE A 328 -8.20 11.47 -3.56
N ILE A 329 -8.99 12.02 -4.47
CA ILE A 329 -9.10 11.58 -5.87
C ILE A 329 -8.36 12.58 -6.75
N ASN A 330 -7.18 12.20 -7.24
CA ASN A 330 -6.38 13.00 -8.17
C ASN A 330 -6.37 12.42 -9.59
N GLY A 331 -6.68 11.12 -9.74
CA GLY A 331 -6.85 10.49 -11.04
C GLY A 331 -8.22 10.75 -11.68
N ASN A 332 -8.38 10.36 -12.94
CA ASN A 332 -9.66 10.41 -13.64
C ASN A 332 -10.45 9.11 -13.39
N SER A 333 -11.43 9.16 -12.47
CA SER A 333 -12.32 8.03 -12.17
C SER A 333 -13.72 8.22 -12.77
N SER A 334 -13.84 8.92 -13.90
CA SER A 334 -15.12 9.16 -14.61
C SER A 334 -15.85 7.87 -15.01
N THR A 335 -15.13 6.76 -15.22
CA THR A 335 -15.69 5.44 -15.53
C THR A 335 -15.96 4.59 -14.29
N ALA A 336 -15.54 5.04 -13.10
CA ALA A 336 -15.91 4.42 -11.84
C ALA A 336 -17.30 4.91 -11.39
N THR A 337 -18.34 4.22 -11.85
CA THR A 337 -19.73 4.70 -11.76
C THR A 337 -20.49 4.26 -10.50
N GLY A 338 -19.86 3.51 -9.61
CA GLY A 338 -20.49 3.09 -8.35
C GLY A 338 -20.80 4.28 -7.45
N LEU A 339 -21.86 4.18 -6.64
CA LEU A 339 -22.25 5.25 -5.71
C LEU A 339 -21.10 5.61 -4.76
N VAL A 340 -20.93 6.90 -4.49
CA VAL A 340 -19.95 7.41 -3.53
C VAL A 340 -20.67 7.94 -2.30
N SER A 341 -20.33 7.42 -1.13
CA SER A 341 -20.88 7.87 0.15
C SER A 341 -19.75 8.27 1.09
N VAL A 342 -19.82 9.49 1.61
CA VAL A 342 -18.88 9.99 2.63
C VAL A 342 -19.63 10.10 3.94
N ALA A 343 -19.22 9.31 4.94
CA ALA A 343 -19.79 9.35 6.28
C ALA A 343 -19.34 10.60 7.04
N ALA A 344 -19.95 10.87 8.20
CA ALA A 344 -19.69 12.07 8.99
C ALA A 344 -18.20 12.27 9.36
N ALA A 345 -17.47 11.18 9.63
CA ALA A 345 -16.04 11.23 9.96
C ALA A 345 -15.12 11.16 8.72
N GLY A 346 -15.70 11.10 7.51
CA GLY A 346 -14.99 11.01 6.26
C GLY A 346 -14.77 12.38 5.61
N THR A 347 -13.73 12.44 4.78
CA THR A 347 -13.42 13.57 3.91
C THR A 347 -13.19 13.06 2.49
N LEU A 348 -13.86 13.66 1.51
CA LEU A 348 -13.51 13.50 0.10
C LEU A 348 -12.82 14.77 -0.40
N GLY A 349 -11.73 14.59 -1.15
CA GLY A 349 -11.01 15.71 -1.74
C GLY A 349 -10.23 15.33 -2.99
N GLY A 350 -9.28 16.19 -3.38
CA GLY A 350 -8.42 16.01 -4.56
C GLY A 350 -8.82 16.85 -5.77
N SER A 351 -8.03 16.78 -6.83
CA SER A 351 -8.19 17.59 -8.05
C SER A 351 -8.57 16.78 -9.30
N GLY A 352 -9.00 15.52 -9.10
CA GLY A 352 -9.37 14.59 -10.16
C GLY A 352 -10.85 14.59 -10.52
N THR A 353 -11.31 13.45 -11.03
CA THR A 353 -12.71 13.24 -11.44
C THR A 353 -13.34 12.06 -10.71
N VAL A 354 -14.53 12.26 -10.14
CA VAL A 354 -15.38 11.25 -9.51
C VAL A 354 -16.52 10.88 -10.46
N GLY A 355 -16.63 9.60 -10.85
CA GLY A 355 -17.63 9.14 -11.81
C GLY A 355 -19.02 8.88 -11.23
N GLY A 356 -19.09 8.33 -10.03
CA GLY A 356 -20.34 7.96 -9.36
C GLY A 356 -21.15 9.13 -8.79
N ALA A 357 -22.46 8.94 -8.68
CA ALA A 357 -23.32 9.85 -7.91
C ALA A 357 -22.83 9.89 -6.45
N THR A 358 -22.62 11.09 -5.92
CA THR A 358 -21.94 11.31 -4.65
C THR A 358 -22.86 11.93 -3.61
N THR A 359 -22.86 11.36 -2.40
CA THR A 359 -23.48 11.96 -1.20
C THR A 359 -22.42 12.21 -0.13
N ILE A 360 -22.33 13.45 0.34
CA ILE A 360 -21.41 13.87 1.40
C ILE A 360 -22.21 14.11 2.68
N ASN A 361 -21.96 13.31 3.73
CA ASN A 361 -22.45 13.58 5.09
C ASN A 361 -21.39 14.20 6.00
N GLY A 362 -20.10 13.96 5.70
CA GLY A 362 -18.95 14.55 6.37
C GLY A 362 -18.40 15.74 5.60
N ASN A 363 -17.14 15.66 5.16
CA ASN A 363 -16.43 16.80 4.59
C ASN A 363 -16.18 16.66 3.09
N LEU A 364 -16.31 17.78 2.38
CA LEU A 364 -15.83 17.97 1.02
C LEU A 364 -14.72 19.03 1.04
N ARG A 365 -13.53 18.66 0.56
CA ARG A 365 -12.35 19.54 0.47
C ARG A 365 -11.70 19.39 -0.91
N PRO A 366 -12.17 20.12 -1.93
CA PRO A 366 -11.61 20.06 -3.27
C PRO A 366 -10.11 20.40 -3.26
N GLY A 367 -9.38 19.89 -4.26
CA GLY A 367 -7.95 20.09 -4.39
C GLY A 367 -7.08 19.20 -3.49
N THR A 368 -5.77 19.28 -3.74
CA THR A 368 -4.75 19.04 -2.70
C THR A 368 -4.27 20.37 -2.12
N SER A 369 -5.16 21.37 -2.18
CA SER A 369 -5.02 22.73 -1.70
C SER A 369 -4.01 23.61 -2.48
N PRO A 370 -4.46 24.48 -3.41
CA PRO A 370 -5.79 24.52 -4.06
C PRO A 370 -5.95 23.56 -5.26
N GLY A 371 -7.19 23.34 -5.73
CA GLY A 371 -7.49 22.57 -6.94
C GLY A 371 -8.99 22.43 -7.29
N VAL A 372 -9.30 21.90 -8.48
CA VAL A 372 -10.69 21.64 -8.90
C VAL A 372 -11.04 20.15 -8.81
N LEU A 373 -12.05 19.79 -8.01
CA LEU A 373 -12.61 18.44 -7.99
C LEU A 373 -13.83 18.36 -8.93
N SER A 374 -13.82 17.41 -9.86
CA SER A 374 -14.91 17.25 -10.82
C SER A 374 -15.78 16.03 -10.51
N PHE A 375 -17.10 16.19 -10.56
CA PHE A 375 -18.08 15.12 -10.46
C PHE A 375 -18.74 14.91 -11.82
N SER A 376 -18.60 13.74 -12.42
CA SER A 376 -19.28 13.41 -13.69
C SER A 376 -20.78 13.18 -13.52
N ASN A 377 -21.24 12.97 -12.28
CA ASN A 377 -22.63 12.72 -11.93
C ASN A 377 -23.10 13.75 -10.87
N SER A 378 -24.18 13.42 -10.16
CA SER A 378 -24.79 14.29 -9.16
C SER A 378 -23.93 14.36 -7.89
N LEU A 379 -23.96 15.54 -7.26
CA LEU A 379 -23.35 15.78 -5.96
C LEU A 379 -24.45 16.25 -5.00
N ALA A 380 -24.66 15.51 -3.91
CA ALA A 380 -25.55 15.88 -2.82
C ALA A 380 -24.75 16.16 -1.55
N LEU A 381 -24.78 17.40 -1.11
CA LEU A 381 -24.26 17.84 0.19
C LEU A 381 -25.37 17.67 1.22
N ALA A 382 -25.19 16.79 2.20
CA ALA A 382 -26.19 16.57 3.25
C ALA A 382 -26.22 17.75 4.24
N SER A 383 -27.29 17.83 5.03
CA SER A 383 -27.47 18.87 6.06
C SER A 383 -26.39 18.87 7.15
N THR A 384 -25.69 17.75 7.34
CA THR A 384 -24.58 17.63 8.30
C THR A 384 -23.20 17.90 7.68
N SER A 385 -23.13 18.08 6.37
CA SER A 385 -21.84 18.17 5.67
C SER A 385 -21.17 19.52 5.88
N THR A 386 -19.85 19.55 5.67
CA THR A 386 -19.07 20.78 5.58
C THR A 386 -18.28 20.77 4.28
N THR A 387 -18.48 21.78 3.45
CA THR A 387 -17.66 22.03 2.26
C THR A 387 -16.69 23.15 2.57
N THR A 388 -15.40 22.92 2.34
CA THR A 388 -14.36 23.95 2.52
C THR A 388 -13.68 24.21 1.19
N PHE A 389 -13.61 25.49 0.79
CA PHE A 389 -12.81 25.97 -0.33
C PHE A 389 -11.66 26.82 0.21
N GLU A 390 -10.43 26.54 -0.22
CA GLU A 390 -9.26 27.37 0.02
C GLU A 390 -9.15 28.47 -1.05
N ILE A 391 -8.81 29.69 -0.62
CA ILE A 391 -8.67 30.86 -1.48
C ILE A 391 -7.38 31.62 -1.12
N ASP A 392 -6.34 31.38 -1.91
CA ASP A 392 -4.99 31.93 -1.76
C ASP A 392 -4.60 32.92 -2.87
N GLY A 393 -5.49 33.13 -3.83
CA GLY A 393 -5.32 34.05 -4.96
C GLY A 393 -6.51 33.99 -5.91
N VAL A 394 -6.32 34.35 -7.17
CA VAL A 394 -7.44 34.66 -8.09
C VAL A 394 -7.59 33.70 -9.28
N THR A 395 -6.72 32.69 -9.40
CA THR A 395 -6.77 31.71 -10.49
C THR A 395 -7.46 30.42 -10.03
N ARG A 396 -8.61 30.07 -10.63
CA ARG A 396 -9.35 28.85 -10.28
C ARG A 396 -8.50 27.60 -10.51
N GLY A 397 -8.47 26.70 -9.53
CA GLY A 397 -7.73 25.44 -9.59
C GLY A 397 -6.24 25.54 -9.35
N THR A 398 -5.69 26.76 -9.30
CA THR A 398 -4.27 27.01 -8.98
C THR A 398 -4.15 27.75 -7.67
N ASP A 399 -4.89 28.85 -7.53
CA ASP A 399 -4.85 29.72 -6.35
C ASP A 399 -6.11 29.59 -5.49
N TYR A 400 -7.19 29.02 -6.01
CA TYR A 400 -8.39 28.74 -5.21
C TYR A 400 -9.12 27.49 -5.69
N ASP A 401 -9.84 26.86 -4.77
CA ASP A 401 -10.54 25.61 -5.02
C ASP A 401 -11.78 25.76 -5.92
N GLY A 402 -12.13 24.69 -6.61
CA GLY A 402 -13.37 24.63 -7.40
C GLY A 402 -14.03 23.26 -7.36
N VAL A 403 -15.34 23.24 -7.58
CA VAL A 403 -16.11 22.03 -7.81
C VAL A 403 -16.81 22.14 -9.16
N ASN A 404 -16.68 21.10 -9.98
CA ASN A 404 -17.48 20.95 -11.20
C ASN A 404 -18.51 19.82 -10.99
N VAL A 405 -19.75 19.99 -11.42
CA VAL A 405 -20.81 18.99 -11.31
C VAL A 405 -21.50 18.79 -12.65
N GLY A 406 -21.37 17.59 -13.21
CA GLY A 406 -21.86 17.27 -14.55
C GLY A 406 -23.38 17.14 -14.66
N THR A 407 -24.10 16.99 -13.54
CA THR A 407 -25.56 16.88 -13.52
C THR A 407 -26.16 17.81 -12.46
N THR A 408 -26.74 17.29 -11.39
CA THR A 408 -27.42 18.09 -10.35
C THR A 408 -26.55 18.31 -9.13
N LEU A 409 -26.64 19.50 -8.56
CA LEU A 409 -26.04 19.87 -7.28
C LEU A 409 -27.13 20.07 -6.22
N GLY A 410 -27.12 19.23 -5.18
CA GLY A 410 -27.92 19.41 -3.97
C GLY A 410 -27.08 20.09 -2.89
N LEU A 411 -27.51 21.26 -2.44
CA LEU A 411 -26.86 22.05 -1.40
C LEU A 411 -27.42 21.72 -0.02
N GLY A 412 -26.53 21.66 0.96
CA GLY A 412 -26.83 21.36 2.35
C GLY A 412 -25.60 21.61 3.23
N GLY A 413 -25.80 21.64 4.55
CA GLY A 413 -24.69 21.73 5.50
C GLY A 413 -24.06 23.12 5.56
N ALA A 414 -22.78 23.18 5.96
CA ALA A 414 -22.01 24.40 6.08
C ALA A 414 -21.07 24.61 4.89
N LEU A 415 -20.92 25.86 4.45
CA LEU A 415 -19.92 26.29 3.49
C LEU A 415 -18.87 27.15 4.18
N VAL A 416 -17.60 26.82 3.97
CA VAL A 416 -16.46 27.51 4.58
C VAL A 416 -15.51 27.97 3.48
N PHE A 417 -15.14 29.25 3.51
CA PHE A 417 -14.06 29.78 2.68
C PHE A 417 -12.84 30.01 3.58
N ASP A 418 -11.78 29.22 3.38
CA ASP A 418 -10.52 29.38 4.08
C ASP A 418 -9.63 30.36 3.30
N ILE A 419 -9.45 31.57 3.83
CA ILE A 419 -8.76 32.64 3.11
C ILE A 419 -7.31 32.71 3.58
N GLY A 420 -6.36 32.36 2.70
CA GLY A 420 -4.93 32.39 3.03
C GLY A 420 -4.19 33.65 2.54
N ALA A 421 -4.82 34.49 1.71
CA ALA A 421 -4.17 35.67 1.13
C ALA A 421 -5.00 36.96 1.25
N ILE A 422 -4.31 38.10 1.18
CA ILE A 422 -4.94 39.41 0.98
C ILE A 422 -5.29 39.55 -0.49
N LEU A 423 -6.57 39.83 -0.79
CA LEU A 423 -7.12 39.82 -2.14
C LEU A 423 -7.66 41.20 -2.52
N SER A 424 -7.64 41.52 -3.81
CA SER A 424 -8.34 42.69 -4.36
C SER A 424 -9.77 42.33 -4.75
N SER A 425 -10.60 43.34 -5.05
CA SER A 425 -11.95 43.13 -5.55
C SER A 425 -11.97 42.14 -6.72
N THR A 426 -12.73 41.07 -6.59
CA THR A 426 -12.79 39.97 -7.57
C THR A 426 -13.98 39.06 -7.30
N THR A 427 -14.25 38.14 -8.22
CA THR A 427 -15.27 37.11 -8.09
C THR A 427 -14.63 35.72 -8.24
N PHE A 428 -14.96 34.81 -7.33
CA PHE A 428 -14.53 33.41 -7.34
C PHE A 428 -15.68 32.53 -7.79
N ASN A 429 -15.49 31.82 -8.91
CA ASN A 429 -16.44 30.82 -9.38
C ASN A 429 -16.12 29.49 -8.67
N LEU A 430 -16.88 29.18 -7.62
CA LEU A 430 -16.62 28.02 -6.78
C LEU A 430 -17.29 26.76 -7.32
N PHE A 431 -18.51 26.90 -7.87
CA PHE A 431 -19.29 25.80 -8.42
C PHE A 431 -19.60 26.02 -9.90
N ASP A 432 -19.16 25.08 -10.74
CA ASP A 432 -19.57 25.01 -12.15
C ASP A 432 -20.52 23.81 -12.31
N VAL A 433 -21.80 24.08 -12.60
CA VAL A 433 -22.86 23.07 -12.61
C VAL A 433 -23.55 23.05 -13.98
N THR A 434 -23.53 21.91 -14.66
CA THR A 434 -24.19 21.76 -15.97
C THR A 434 -25.71 21.67 -15.84
N GLY A 435 -26.22 21.04 -14.79
CA GLY A 435 -27.66 20.83 -14.56
C GLY A 435 -28.25 21.75 -13.51
N ALA A 436 -29.26 21.27 -12.79
CA ALA A 436 -29.97 22.06 -11.79
C ALA A 436 -29.28 22.06 -10.43
N THR A 437 -29.31 23.21 -9.76
CA THR A 437 -28.94 23.37 -8.35
C THR A 437 -30.20 23.47 -7.50
N SER A 438 -30.21 22.83 -6.33
CA SER A 438 -31.35 22.83 -5.39
C SER A 438 -30.88 22.73 -3.94
N GLY A 439 -31.77 23.00 -2.98
CA GLY A 439 -31.44 22.97 -1.55
C GLY A 439 -30.70 24.23 -1.09
N ASP A 440 -30.39 24.30 0.21
CA ASP A 440 -29.80 25.46 0.86
C ASP A 440 -28.66 25.10 1.82
N PHE A 441 -27.62 25.94 1.82
CA PHE A 441 -26.64 25.92 2.90
C PHE A 441 -27.30 26.40 4.20
N SER A 442 -26.96 25.73 5.30
CA SER A 442 -27.40 26.10 6.65
C SER A 442 -26.55 27.21 7.27
N ALA A 443 -25.29 27.33 6.84
CA ALA A 443 -24.35 28.34 7.29
C ALA A 443 -23.29 28.61 6.22
N VAL A 444 -22.82 29.85 6.13
CA VAL A 444 -21.68 30.27 5.32
C VAL A 444 -20.72 31.05 6.21
N SER A 445 -19.42 30.78 6.11
CA SER A 445 -18.40 31.44 6.93
C SER A 445 -17.06 31.64 6.22
N LEU A 446 -16.31 32.65 6.64
CA LEU A 446 -14.87 32.77 6.38
C LEU A 446 -14.08 32.14 7.52
N THR A 447 -12.90 31.64 7.20
CA THR A 447 -11.83 31.25 8.13
C THR A 447 -10.47 31.71 7.61
N GLY A 448 -9.37 31.30 8.23
CA GLY A 448 -8.02 31.68 7.83
C GLY A 448 -7.63 33.08 8.32
N LEU A 449 -7.14 33.93 7.42
CA LEU A 449 -6.58 35.26 7.70
C LEU A 449 -7.52 36.17 8.52
N TYR A 450 -8.83 36.03 8.32
CA TYR A 450 -9.84 36.86 8.99
C TYR A 450 -10.42 36.22 10.25
N GLY A 451 -9.94 35.03 10.65
CA GLY A 451 -10.60 34.23 11.68
C GLY A 451 -12.01 33.79 11.26
N THR A 452 -12.80 33.27 12.20
CA THR A 452 -14.16 32.82 11.90
C THR A 452 -15.13 33.99 11.78
N GLN A 453 -15.59 34.26 10.55
CA GLN A 453 -16.59 35.30 10.27
C GLN A 453 -17.86 34.66 9.70
N SER A 454 -19.00 34.80 10.36
CA SER A 454 -20.28 34.30 9.85
C SER A 454 -20.90 35.25 8.84
N PHE A 455 -21.57 34.70 7.83
CA PHE A 455 -22.39 35.47 6.90
C PHE A 455 -23.84 35.54 7.37
N THR A 456 -24.53 36.62 7.00
CA THR A 456 -25.97 36.78 7.15
C THR A 456 -26.66 36.44 5.84
N ASN A 457 -27.68 35.57 5.88
CA ASN A 457 -28.45 35.18 4.70
C ASN A 457 -29.65 36.12 4.49
N ASN A 458 -29.80 36.63 3.27
CA ASN A 458 -31.03 37.25 2.79
C ASN A 458 -31.44 36.60 1.46
N LEU A 459 -32.36 35.62 1.52
CA LEU A 459 -32.94 34.93 0.36
C LEU A 459 -31.88 34.29 -0.58
N GLY A 460 -30.89 33.61 -0.02
CA GLY A 460 -29.84 32.91 -0.78
C GLY A 460 -28.64 33.78 -1.14
N VAL A 461 -28.64 35.06 -0.75
CA VAL A 461 -27.48 35.94 -0.81
C VAL A 461 -26.92 36.08 0.59
N TRP A 462 -25.68 35.64 0.77
CA TRP A 462 -24.98 35.63 2.04
C TRP A 462 -23.97 36.77 2.06
N THR A 463 -23.98 37.61 3.09
CA THR A 463 -23.03 38.73 3.22
C THR A 463 -22.30 38.75 4.55
N THR A 464 -21.03 39.14 4.52
CA THR A 464 -20.26 39.49 5.74
C THR A 464 -19.28 40.62 5.43
N THR A 465 -18.81 41.31 6.46
CA THR A 465 -17.79 42.35 6.34
C THR A 465 -16.56 41.99 7.15
N THR A 466 -15.39 42.27 6.58
CA THR A 466 -14.09 42.07 7.21
C THR A 466 -13.30 43.37 7.19
N ASN A 467 -12.13 43.35 7.86
CA ASN A 467 -11.16 44.45 7.83
C ASN A 467 -11.79 45.82 8.16
N ALA A 468 -12.44 45.89 9.34
CA ALA A 468 -13.15 47.08 9.83
C ALA A 468 -14.25 47.63 8.89
N GLY A 469 -14.79 46.79 7.99
CA GLY A 469 -15.84 47.17 7.05
C GLY A 469 -15.33 47.58 5.67
N ASN A 470 -14.02 47.55 5.44
CA ASN A 470 -13.42 47.88 4.14
C ASN A 470 -13.57 46.75 3.11
N GLU A 471 -13.93 45.55 3.55
CA GLU A 471 -14.13 44.39 2.68
C GLU A 471 -15.54 43.84 2.86
N VAL A 472 -16.26 43.70 1.76
CA VAL A 472 -17.58 43.08 1.73
C VAL A 472 -17.50 41.80 0.93
N TRP A 473 -17.80 40.68 1.58
CA TRP A 473 -17.89 39.38 0.97
C TRP A 473 -19.34 39.03 0.72
N THR A 474 -19.67 38.63 -0.50
CA THR A 474 -21.03 38.26 -0.89
C THR A 474 -21.01 36.92 -1.61
N PHE A 475 -21.56 35.87 -1.00
CA PHE A 475 -21.78 34.60 -1.66
C PHE A 475 -23.21 34.54 -2.21
N THR A 476 -23.35 34.29 -3.51
CA THR A 476 -24.65 34.18 -4.18
C THR A 476 -24.92 32.72 -4.52
N GLN A 477 -25.83 32.10 -3.79
CA GLN A 477 -26.06 30.67 -3.90
C GLN A 477 -26.60 30.22 -5.26
N SER A 478 -27.41 31.05 -5.92
CA SER A 478 -27.97 30.72 -7.23
C SER A 478 -26.92 30.67 -8.34
N THR A 479 -25.81 31.38 -8.18
CA THR A 479 -24.69 31.37 -9.15
C THR A 479 -23.52 30.52 -8.66
N GLY A 480 -23.40 30.29 -7.36
CA GLY A 480 -22.25 29.61 -6.75
C GLY A 480 -21.02 30.50 -6.61
N ASP A 481 -21.15 31.81 -6.84
CA ASP A 481 -20.03 32.74 -6.81
C ASP A 481 -19.83 33.40 -5.45
N LEU A 482 -18.57 33.58 -5.07
CA LEU A 482 -18.17 34.46 -3.97
C LEU A 482 -17.57 35.75 -4.55
N ASN A 483 -18.16 36.89 -4.23
CA ASN A 483 -17.66 38.20 -4.63
C ASN A 483 -17.00 38.91 -3.45
N LEU A 484 -15.78 39.41 -3.65
CA LEU A 484 -15.11 40.34 -2.75
C LEU A 484 -15.17 41.75 -3.33
N ALA A 485 -15.70 42.69 -2.58
CA ALA A 485 -15.59 44.12 -2.86
C ALA A 485 -14.71 44.79 -1.79
N VAL A 486 -13.55 45.28 -2.20
CA VAL A 486 -12.67 46.11 -1.38
C VAL A 486 -13.05 47.58 -1.59
N ILE A 487 -13.44 48.24 -0.51
CA ILE A 487 -13.82 49.65 -0.46
C ILE A 487 -12.58 50.47 -0.06
N PRO A 488 -12.08 51.38 -0.91
CA PRO A 488 -10.97 52.24 -0.54
C PRO A 488 -11.36 53.15 0.63
N GLU A 489 -10.48 53.30 1.62
CA GLU A 489 -10.77 54.21 2.73
C GLU A 489 -10.97 55.65 2.21
N PRO A 490 -11.99 56.39 2.72
CA PRO A 490 -12.32 57.73 2.25
C PRO A 490 -11.17 58.74 2.44
N SER A 491 -10.24 58.49 3.36
CA SER A 491 -9.08 59.35 3.64
C SER A 491 -8.06 59.39 2.50
N ALA A 492 -7.82 58.28 1.81
CA ALA A 492 -6.89 58.21 0.68
C ALA A 492 -7.41 58.99 -0.54
N ALA A 493 -8.72 58.93 -0.79
CA ALA A 493 -9.39 59.70 -1.83
C ALA A 493 -9.39 61.21 -1.51
N LEU A 494 -9.63 61.57 -0.24
CA LEU A 494 -9.65 62.96 0.22
C LEU A 494 -8.26 63.61 0.22
N LEU A 495 -7.19 62.89 0.61
CA LEU A 495 -5.82 63.40 0.54
C LEU A 495 -5.34 63.59 -0.91
N GLY A 496 -5.72 62.72 -1.84
CA GLY A 496 -5.45 62.90 -3.26
C GLY A 496 -6.11 64.17 -3.82
N GLY A 497 -7.37 64.41 -3.44
CA GLY A 497 -8.10 65.63 -3.82
C GLY A 497 -7.53 66.92 -3.21
N LEU A 498 -7.17 66.90 -1.92
CA LEU A 498 -6.55 68.03 -1.23
C LEU A 498 -5.12 68.31 -1.72
N GLY A 499 -4.35 67.26 -2.05
CA GLY A 499 -3.04 67.37 -2.68
C GLY A 499 -3.12 68.01 -4.07
N PHE A 500 -4.12 67.64 -4.88
CA PHE A 500 -4.39 68.28 -6.17
C PHE A 500 -4.81 69.75 -6.01
N LEU A 501 -5.64 70.08 -5.01
CA LEU A 501 -6.01 71.46 -4.69
C LEU A 501 -4.81 72.29 -4.21
N ALA A 502 -3.90 71.71 -3.42
CA ALA A 502 -2.67 72.36 -2.98
C ALA A 502 -1.69 72.61 -4.15
N LEU A 503 -1.61 71.68 -5.11
CA LEU A 503 -0.85 71.84 -6.35
C LEU A 503 -1.45 72.92 -7.28
N LEU A 504 -2.78 73.01 -7.36
CA LEU A 504 -3.48 74.06 -8.11
C LEU A 504 -3.35 75.44 -7.45
N ARG A 505 -3.24 75.51 -6.11
CA ARG A 505 -3.07 76.78 -5.37
C ARG A 505 -1.64 77.33 -5.39
N ARG A 506 -0.62 76.51 -5.73
CA ARG A 506 0.78 76.96 -5.87
C ARG A 506 1.09 77.64 -7.21
N ARG A 507 0.11 77.72 -8.13
CA ARG A 507 0.30 78.23 -9.50
C ARG A 507 -0.32 79.62 -9.77
N ARG A 508 -0.50 80.44 -8.75
CA ARG A 508 -0.84 81.87 -8.90
C ARG A 508 0.23 82.76 -8.30
#